data_AF-H8FW71-F1
#
_entry.id   AF-H8FW71-F1
#
_cell.length_a   1.000
_cell.length_b   1.000
_cell.length_c   1.000
_cell.angle_alpha   90.00
_cell.angle_beta   90.00
_cell.angle_gamma   90.00
#
_symmetry.space_group_name_H-M   'P 1'
#
loop_
_entity.id
_entity.type
_entity.pdbx_description
1 polymer ?
#
loop_
_entity_poly.entity_id
_entity_poly.type
_entity_poly.pdbx_seq_one_letter_code
_entity_poly.pdbx_strand_id
1 'polypeptide(L)'
;MAMPCHTDREVIKKGNAMPARFWLATMLVFSATVLPGEALADQRALSALAPSLPSLGSRLEDVRTMALPEGLRLICEADEGTPKLADPQLLKRHNSRDPSRVKFCTIIAPGSEAGWELASIPSLAGPARLWLLFVEQGGGGRHRLARVSLWAHRDGWDKVASTLTDLLGQPDAGGDSLLIWEDEQHETLMFLDPKSPDEFAVAVADLRLRKLLKSPGLSNRSD
;
A
#
# COMPACT_ATOMS: atom_id res chain seq x y z
N MET A 1 75.05 -44.35 -3.15
CA MET A 1 75.80 -43.40 -4.00
C MET A 1 74.80 -42.70 -4.90
N ALA A 2 74.85 -41.36 -4.96
CA ALA A 2 74.22 -40.46 -5.93
C ALA A 2 72.68 -40.51 -6.12
N MET A 3 71.97 -39.62 -5.40
CA MET A 3 71.43 -38.32 -5.88
C MET A 3 71.14 -38.11 -7.40
N PRO A 4 70.36 -37.06 -7.73
CA PRO A 4 69.02 -37.06 -8.33
C PRO A 4 69.06 -36.65 -9.83
N CYS A 5 67.92 -36.38 -10.48
CA CYS A 5 67.75 -35.20 -11.36
C CYS A 5 66.44 -35.17 -12.15
N HIS A 6 65.87 -33.95 -12.18
CA HIS A 6 65.19 -33.26 -13.29
C HIS A 6 63.96 -33.91 -13.95
N THR A 7 62.73 -33.39 -13.71
CA THR A 7 62.09 -32.25 -14.42
C THR A 7 62.56 -32.10 -15.88
N ASP A 8 61.68 -32.27 -16.86
CA ASP A 8 60.88 -31.18 -17.41
C ASP A 8 60.09 -31.57 -18.68
N ARG A 9 58.98 -30.85 -18.88
CA ARG A 9 58.37 -30.37 -20.14
C ARG A 9 57.99 -31.29 -21.31
N GLU A 10 56.68 -31.29 -21.54
CA GLU A 10 55.94 -31.06 -22.79
C GLU A 10 56.74 -30.85 -24.09
N VAL A 11 56.32 -31.49 -25.20
CA VAL A 11 56.05 -30.82 -26.49
C VAL A 11 55.09 -31.66 -27.37
N ILE A 12 53.87 -31.14 -27.55
CA ILE A 12 53.04 -30.96 -28.77
C ILE A 12 53.42 -31.71 -30.08
N LYS A 13 52.43 -32.40 -30.68
CA LYS A 13 52.10 -32.37 -32.14
C LYS A 13 50.77 -33.10 -32.42
N LYS A 14 49.68 -32.39 -32.75
CA LYS A 14 49.18 -32.01 -34.10
C LYS A 14 48.96 -33.20 -35.06
N GLY A 15 47.70 -33.41 -35.46
CA GLY A 15 47.41 -33.95 -36.79
C GLY A 15 46.07 -34.67 -36.98
N ASN A 16 45.13 -33.95 -37.63
CA ASN A 16 44.14 -34.40 -38.61
C ASN A 16 42.86 -35.09 -38.07
N ALA A 17 41.70 -34.43 -37.99
CA ALA A 17 40.83 -33.87 -39.02
C ALA A 17 40.06 -34.92 -39.85
N MET A 18 38.76 -35.12 -39.54
CA MET A 18 37.64 -35.13 -40.50
C MET A 18 36.28 -35.24 -39.77
N PRO A 19 35.13 -34.97 -40.43
CA PRO A 19 34.19 -33.94 -39.99
C PRO A 19 32.80 -34.51 -39.68
N ALA A 20 31.82 -33.61 -39.58
CA ALA A 20 30.39 -33.87 -39.54
C ALA A 20 29.82 -34.26 -38.17
N ARG A 21 29.24 -33.28 -37.50
CA ARG A 21 27.77 -33.13 -37.47
C ARG A 21 27.40 -31.88 -36.67
N PHE A 22 26.74 -30.97 -37.37
CA PHE A 22 26.02 -29.84 -36.81
C PHE A 22 25.12 -30.29 -35.65
N TRP A 23 25.39 -29.83 -34.45
CA TRP A 23 24.41 -29.70 -33.37
C TRP A 23 24.58 -28.32 -32.73
N LEU A 24 23.86 -27.36 -33.31
CA LEU A 24 23.45 -26.14 -32.63
C LEU A 24 22.46 -26.55 -31.54
N ALA A 25 22.91 -26.55 -30.29
CA ALA A 25 22.03 -26.51 -29.13
C ALA A 25 22.50 -25.36 -28.25
N THR A 26 22.17 -24.16 -28.71
CA THR A 26 22.20 -22.93 -27.93
C THR A 26 21.18 -23.10 -26.80
N MET A 27 21.59 -23.64 -25.66
CA MET A 27 20.82 -23.56 -24.43
C MET A 27 20.91 -22.11 -23.95
N LEU A 28 20.04 -21.27 -24.52
CA LEU A 28 19.60 -20.02 -23.92
C LEU A 28 18.94 -20.38 -22.59
N VAL A 29 19.74 -20.38 -21.53
CA VAL A 29 19.21 -20.28 -20.17
C VAL A 29 18.62 -18.87 -20.04
N PHE A 30 17.35 -18.74 -20.42
CA PHE A 30 16.51 -17.67 -19.94
C PHE A 30 16.30 -17.90 -18.44
N SER A 31 17.28 -17.50 -17.63
CA SER A 31 16.97 -17.11 -16.26
C SER A 31 16.12 -15.86 -16.39
N ALA A 32 14.81 -16.06 -16.39
CA ALA A 32 13.84 -15.00 -16.24
C ALA A 32 14.28 -14.17 -15.04
N THR A 33 14.83 -12.99 -15.30
CA THR A 33 14.81 -11.92 -14.32
C THR A 33 13.34 -11.67 -14.05
N VAL A 34 12.83 -12.27 -12.97
CA VAL A 34 11.61 -11.84 -12.32
C VAL A 34 11.91 -10.42 -11.89
N LEU A 35 11.61 -9.47 -12.77
CA LEU A 35 11.38 -8.09 -12.38
C LEU A 35 10.37 -8.18 -11.25
N PRO A 36 10.63 -7.61 -10.06
CA PRO A 36 9.56 -7.40 -9.11
C PRO A 36 8.55 -6.54 -9.88
N GLY A 37 7.42 -7.16 -10.26
CA GLY A 37 6.34 -6.42 -10.88
C GLY A 37 6.06 -5.26 -9.95
N GLU A 38 6.10 -4.03 -10.47
CA GLU A 38 5.52 -2.91 -9.77
C GLU A 38 4.10 -3.36 -9.41
N ALA A 39 3.84 -3.50 -8.11
CA ALA A 39 2.53 -3.88 -7.62
C ALA A 39 1.59 -2.71 -7.90
N LEU A 40 0.98 -2.74 -9.08
CA LEU A 40 0.13 -1.69 -9.62
C LEU A 40 -1.33 -1.84 -9.18
N ALA A 41 -1.72 -2.98 -8.60
CA ALA A 41 -3.12 -3.28 -8.28
C ALA A 41 -3.73 -2.24 -7.32
N ASP A 42 -3.01 -1.82 -6.29
CA ASP A 42 -3.59 -0.99 -5.22
C ASP A 42 -3.56 0.49 -5.53
N GLN A 43 -2.60 0.92 -6.34
CA GLN A 43 -2.69 2.23 -6.96
C GLN A 43 -3.83 2.29 -7.98
N ARG A 44 -4.11 1.20 -8.71
CA ARG A 44 -5.27 1.13 -9.60
C ARG A 44 -6.58 1.20 -8.81
N ALA A 45 -6.70 0.47 -7.70
CA ALA A 45 -7.86 0.52 -6.82
C ALA A 45 -8.11 1.94 -6.29
N LEU A 46 -7.07 2.60 -5.74
CA LEU A 46 -7.17 4.00 -5.31
C LEU A 46 -7.62 4.93 -6.43
N SER A 47 -6.99 4.82 -7.60
CA SER A 47 -7.28 5.70 -8.75
C SER A 47 -8.69 5.48 -9.28
N ALA A 48 -9.20 4.25 -9.24
CA ALA A 48 -10.58 3.91 -9.61
C ALA A 48 -11.60 4.46 -8.61
N LEU A 49 -11.28 4.42 -7.31
CA LEU A 49 -12.14 4.94 -6.26
C LEU A 49 -12.21 6.47 -6.28
N ALA A 50 -11.08 7.15 -6.41
CA ALA A 50 -11.01 8.59 -6.68
C ALA A 50 -9.62 8.96 -7.25
N PRO A 51 -9.54 9.53 -8.47
CA PRO A 51 -8.26 9.80 -9.14
C PRO A 51 -7.31 10.74 -8.39
N SER A 52 -7.82 11.58 -7.50
CA SER A 52 -7.05 12.57 -6.74
C SER A 52 -6.50 12.03 -5.40
N LEU A 53 -6.67 10.74 -5.11
CA LEU A 53 -6.20 10.16 -3.86
C LEU A 53 -4.67 10.03 -3.82
N PRO A 54 -4.04 10.29 -2.67
CA PRO A 54 -2.61 10.08 -2.50
C PRO A 54 -2.26 8.59 -2.59
N SER A 55 -1.13 8.27 -3.23
CA SER A 55 -0.59 6.91 -3.29
C SER A 55 -0.19 6.39 -1.92
N LEU A 56 -0.34 5.07 -1.72
CA LEU A 56 0.22 4.40 -0.54
C LEU A 56 1.74 4.61 -0.47
N GLY A 57 2.25 4.78 0.74
CA GLY A 57 3.66 5.10 1.00
C GLY A 57 4.04 6.57 0.82
N SER A 58 3.13 7.46 0.37
CA SER A 58 3.39 8.91 0.35
C SER A 58 3.69 9.45 1.75
N ARG A 59 4.57 10.46 1.85
CA ARG A 59 4.90 11.07 3.15
C ARG A 59 3.74 11.96 3.60
N LEU A 60 3.55 12.05 4.92
CA LEU A 60 2.54 12.95 5.49
C LEU A 60 2.71 14.40 5.00
N GLU A 61 3.93 14.92 4.97
CA GLU A 61 4.20 16.29 4.51
C GLU A 61 3.89 16.50 3.02
N ASP A 62 4.13 15.48 2.19
CA ASP A 62 3.79 15.54 0.76
C ASP A 62 2.26 15.57 0.60
N VAL A 63 1.53 14.75 1.38
CA VAL A 63 0.05 14.74 1.34
C VAL A 63 -0.53 16.03 1.92
N ARG A 64 0.09 16.65 2.92
CA ARG A 64 -0.34 17.96 3.45
C ARG A 64 -0.22 19.10 2.44
N THR A 65 0.71 18.98 1.50
CA THR A 65 0.91 19.97 0.43
C THR A 65 0.10 19.67 -0.82
N MET A 66 -0.72 18.61 -0.83
CA MET A 66 -1.60 18.31 -1.96
C MET A 66 -2.62 19.42 -2.16
N ALA A 67 -2.88 19.77 -3.42
CA ALA A 67 -3.93 20.71 -3.76
C ALA A 67 -5.29 20.09 -3.44
N LEU A 68 -5.98 20.63 -2.44
CA LEU A 68 -7.38 20.33 -2.16
C LEU A 68 -8.27 21.41 -2.80
N PRO A 69 -9.52 21.08 -3.16
CA PRO A 69 -10.52 22.08 -3.55
C PRO A 69 -10.61 23.23 -2.54
N GLU A 70 -10.97 24.43 -3.02
CA GLU A 70 -11.03 25.62 -2.16
C GLU A 70 -11.91 25.40 -0.92
N GLY A 71 -11.40 25.86 0.23
CA GLY A 71 -12.05 25.70 1.53
C GLY A 71 -11.78 24.36 2.22
N LEU A 72 -11.35 23.31 1.49
CA LEU A 72 -11.03 22.02 2.10
C LEU A 72 -9.65 22.02 2.75
N ARG A 73 -9.54 21.34 3.90
CA ARG A 73 -8.27 21.18 4.62
C ARG A 73 -8.08 19.75 5.07
N LEU A 74 -6.87 19.23 4.90
CA LEU A 74 -6.44 18.00 5.55
C LEU A 74 -6.08 18.32 7.00
N ILE A 75 -6.67 17.61 7.95
CA ILE A 75 -6.31 17.69 9.37
C ILE A 75 -6.01 16.32 9.93
N CYS A 76 -5.13 16.26 10.93
CA CYS A 76 -4.79 15.06 11.65
C CYS A 76 -5.19 15.16 13.14
N GLU A 77 -5.48 14.03 13.79
CA GLU A 77 -5.89 13.99 15.22
C GLU A 77 -4.91 14.71 16.18
N ALA A 78 -3.65 14.83 15.79
CA ALA A 78 -2.60 15.47 16.59
C ALA A 78 -2.44 16.97 16.33
N ASP A 79 -3.22 17.55 15.41
CA ASP A 79 -3.14 18.97 15.08
C ASP A 79 -3.88 19.80 16.16
N GLU A 80 -3.26 20.87 16.64
CA GLU A 80 -3.84 21.72 17.68
C GLU A 80 -5.02 22.55 17.14
N GLY A 81 -6.08 22.71 17.95
CA GLY A 81 -7.19 23.64 17.65
C GLY A 81 -8.28 23.11 16.70
N THR A 82 -8.32 21.81 16.43
CA THR A 82 -9.35 21.19 15.56
C THR A 82 -10.59 20.72 16.34
N PRO A 83 -11.76 20.62 15.68
CA PRO A 83 -12.91 19.95 16.29
C PRO A 83 -12.55 18.51 16.63
N LYS A 84 -13.16 17.96 17.68
CA LYS A 84 -13.11 16.51 17.93
C LYS A 84 -13.65 15.82 16.70
N LEU A 85 -12.76 15.16 15.96
CA LEU A 85 -13.14 14.34 14.83
C LEU A 85 -14.16 13.31 15.31
N ALA A 86 -15.29 13.22 14.63
CA ALA A 86 -16.19 12.10 14.78
C ALA A 86 -15.44 10.87 14.24
N ASP A 87 -14.67 10.24 15.12
CA ASP A 87 -13.95 9.00 14.85
C ASP A 87 -14.97 8.00 14.30
N PRO A 88 -14.87 7.57 13.03
CA PRO A 88 -15.55 6.39 12.59
C PRO A 88 -14.83 5.28 13.34
N GLN A 89 -15.39 4.88 14.49
CA GLN A 89 -14.82 3.98 15.51
C GLN A 89 -14.45 2.56 15.01
N LEU A 90 -14.15 2.42 13.74
CA LEU A 90 -14.01 1.21 12.94
C LEU A 90 -12.85 1.28 11.96
N LEU A 91 -12.23 2.44 11.77
CA LEU A 91 -10.78 2.45 11.65
C LEU A 91 -10.27 1.96 13.00
N LYS A 92 -10.36 0.64 13.28
CA LYS A 92 -9.83 0.05 14.51
C LYS A 92 -8.53 0.78 14.77
N ARG A 93 -8.46 1.57 15.86
CA ARG A 93 -7.18 1.93 16.44
C ARG A 93 -6.54 0.57 16.59
N HIS A 94 -5.68 0.22 15.64
CA HIS A 94 -4.76 -0.87 15.89
C HIS A 94 -4.13 -0.39 17.17
N ASN A 95 -4.29 -1.18 18.24
CA ASN A 95 -3.74 -0.89 19.56
C ASN A 95 -2.22 -0.82 19.41
N SER A 96 -1.70 0.18 18.69
CA SER A 96 -0.33 0.57 18.70
C SER A 96 -0.18 1.05 20.13
N ARG A 97 0.67 0.35 20.87
CA ARG A 97 1.03 0.72 22.24
C ARG A 97 1.58 2.15 22.34
N ASP A 98 1.85 2.77 21.19
CA ASP A 98 2.33 4.12 21.05
C ASP A 98 1.48 4.89 20.01
N PRO A 99 0.65 5.86 20.43
CA PRO A 99 -0.13 6.72 19.54
C PRO A 99 0.73 7.72 18.77
N SER A 100 2.00 7.93 19.14
CA SER A 100 2.89 8.84 18.41
C SER A 100 3.29 8.29 17.03
N ARG A 101 3.26 6.95 16.88
CA ARG A 101 3.66 6.23 15.66
C ARG A 101 2.58 6.20 14.58
N VAL A 102 1.37 6.66 14.89
CA VAL A 102 0.23 6.64 13.99
C VAL A 102 -0.39 8.02 13.91
N LYS A 103 -0.69 8.47 12.69
CA LYS A 103 -1.46 9.69 12.47
C LYS A 103 -2.70 9.35 11.67
N PHE A 104 -3.86 9.70 12.22
CA PHE A 104 -5.13 9.63 11.53
C PHE A 104 -5.45 11.02 11.02
N CYS A 105 -5.74 11.12 9.73
CA CYS A 105 -6.07 12.37 9.08
C CYS A 105 -7.35 12.24 8.25
N THR A 106 -8.06 13.34 8.08
CA THR A 106 -9.30 13.44 7.31
C THR A 106 -9.40 14.82 6.67
N ILE A 107 -10.41 15.03 5.83
CA ILE A 107 -10.68 16.31 5.18
C ILE A 107 -11.86 16.99 5.86
N ILE A 108 -11.71 18.28 6.15
CA ILE A 108 -12.76 19.14 6.70
C ILE A 108 -13.06 20.31 5.76
N ALA A 109 -14.26 20.87 5.90
CA ALA A 109 -14.73 22.07 5.22
C ALA A 109 -15.29 23.09 6.23
N PRO A 110 -15.41 24.38 5.85
CA PRO A 110 -16.12 25.36 6.65
C PRO A 110 -17.59 24.94 6.81
N GLY A 111 -18.06 24.87 8.05
CA GLY A 111 -19.43 24.55 8.41
C GLY A 111 -20.33 25.78 8.57
N SER A 112 -21.58 25.53 8.94
CA SER A 112 -22.64 26.56 9.01
C SER A 112 -22.47 27.58 10.15
N GLU A 113 -21.88 27.18 11.28
CA GLU A 113 -21.77 28.00 12.51
C GLU A 113 -20.32 28.40 12.85
N ALA A 114 -19.53 28.83 11.86
CA ALA A 114 -18.09 29.14 12.00
C ALA A 114 -17.22 27.96 12.49
N GLY A 115 -17.79 26.76 12.56
CA GLY A 115 -17.10 25.51 12.87
C GLY A 115 -16.53 24.84 11.63
N TRP A 116 -15.78 23.76 11.84
CA TRP A 116 -15.32 22.87 10.78
C TRP A 116 -16.15 21.59 10.81
N GLU A 117 -16.53 21.10 9.64
CA GLU A 117 -17.32 19.88 9.47
C GLU A 117 -16.54 18.87 8.61
N LEU A 118 -16.82 17.58 8.79
CA LEU A 118 -16.24 16.53 7.93
C LEU A 118 -16.68 16.77 6.48
N ALA A 119 -15.70 16.87 5.59
CA ALA A 119 -15.97 17.04 4.18
C ALA A 119 -16.14 15.69 3.48
N SER A 120 -17.01 15.67 2.48
CA SER A 120 -17.05 14.59 1.50
C SER A 120 -16.24 14.99 0.26
N ILE A 121 -15.55 14.02 -0.32
CA ILE A 121 -14.90 14.16 -1.61
C ILE A 121 -15.70 13.38 -2.67
N PRO A 122 -15.66 13.80 -3.95
CA PRO A 122 -16.18 12.99 -5.04
C PRO A 122 -15.45 11.64 -5.10
N SER A 123 -16.21 10.55 -5.20
CA SER A 123 -15.67 9.21 -5.39
C SER A 123 -16.55 8.39 -6.34
N LEU A 124 -16.07 7.20 -6.70
CA LEU A 124 -16.82 6.23 -7.51
C LEU A 124 -18.20 5.90 -6.90
N ALA A 125 -18.28 5.84 -5.57
CA ALA A 125 -19.48 5.56 -4.79
C ALA A 125 -20.45 6.75 -4.64
N GLY A 126 -20.09 7.93 -5.16
CA GLY A 126 -20.72 9.21 -4.82
C GLY A 126 -19.88 10.00 -3.81
N PRO A 127 -20.46 11.01 -3.13
CA PRO A 127 -19.77 11.74 -2.07
C PRO A 127 -19.33 10.80 -0.95
N ALA A 128 -18.05 10.83 -0.59
CA ALA A 128 -17.47 9.95 0.41
C ALA A 128 -16.57 10.69 1.40
N ARG A 129 -16.63 10.33 2.68
CA ARG A 129 -15.73 10.85 3.70
C ARG A 129 -14.38 10.11 3.60
N LEU A 130 -13.30 10.88 3.57
CA LEU A 130 -11.94 10.35 3.44
C LEU A 130 -11.25 10.22 4.79
N TRP A 131 -10.62 9.08 5.01
CA TRP A 131 -9.71 8.86 6.13
C TRP A 131 -8.37 8.31 5.65
N LEU A 132 -7.31 8.86 6.21
CA LEU A 132 -5.93 8.51 5.92
C LEU A 132 -5.25 8.05 7.21
N LEU A 133 -4.63 6.88 7.19
CA LEU A 133 -3.82 6.37 8.29
C LEU A 133 -2.36 6.37 7.87
N PHE A 134 -1.54 7.13 8.57
CA PHE A 134 -0.11 7.15 8.40
C PHE A 134 0.59 6.41 9.53
N VAL A 135 1.67 5.70 9.21
CA VAL A 135 2.50 4.95 10.16
C VAL A 135 3.93 5.47 10.11
N GLU A 136 4.55 5.61 11.28
CA GLU A 136 5.95 5.98 11.38
C GLU A 136 6.87 4.88 10.84
N GLN A 137 7.78 5.25 9.95
CA GLN A 137 8.78 4.39 9.35
C GLN A 137 10.20 4.88 9.71
N GLY A 138 10.96 4.05 10.42
CA GLY A 138 12.39 4.29 10.67
C GLY A 138 12.73 5.28 11.79
N GLY A 139 11.76 5.68 12.62
CA GLY A 139 11.96 6.62 13.72
C GLY A 139 12.10 8.08 13.27
N GLY A 140 11.97 9.02 14.21
CA GLY A 140 12.18 10.45 13.96
C GLY A 140 10.98 11.15 13.30
N GLY A 141 9.76 10.66 13.49
CA GLY A 141 8.54 11.35 13.08
C GLY A 141 8.21 11.24 11.59
N ARG A 142 8.88 10.35 10.85
CA ARG A 142 8.66 10.14 9.41
C ARG A 142 7.45 9.24 9.16
N HIS A 143 6.33 9.86 8.82
CA HIS A 143 5.05 9.17 8.63
C HIS A 143 4.78 8.88 7.15
N ARG A 144 4.34 7.65 6.87
CA ARG A 144 4.03 7.13 5.54
C ARG A 144 2.58 6.67 5.48
N LEU A 145 1.88 7.02 4.41
CA LEU A 145 0.49 6.63 4.21
C LEU A 145 0.40 5.10 4.10
N ALA A 146 -0.23 4.47 5.09
CA ALA A 146 -0.36 3.02 5.15
C ALA A 146 -1.75 2.54 4.74
N ARG A 147 -2.77 3.40 4.86
CA ARG A 147 -4.14 3.07 4.46
C ARG A 147 -4.93 4.30 4.09
N VAL A 148 -5.73 4.17 3.04
CA VAL A 148 -6.81 5.07 2.67
C VAL A 148 -8.14 4.40 2.96
N SER A 149 -9.13 5.13 3.45
CA SER A 149 -10.48 4.61 3.65
C SER A 149 -11.52 5.64 3.22
N LEU A 150 -12.43 5.22 2.34
CA LEU A 150 -13.56 6.01 1.89
C LEU A 150 -14.84 5.45 2.52
N TRP A 151 -15.66 6.32 3.08
CA TRP A 151 -16.96 5.99 3.65
C TRP A 151 -18.04 6.66 2.81
N ALA A 152 -18.93 5.87 2.22
CA ALA A 152 -19.94 6.34 1.28
C ALA A 152 -21.31 5.72 1.59
N HIS A 153 -22.36 6.29 1.00
CA HIS A 153 -23.72 5.77 1.13
C HIS A 153 -23.85 4.40 0.46
N ARG A 154 -24.64 3.51 1.06
CA ARG A 154 -24.79 2.11 0.66
C ARG A 154 -25.21 1.90 -0.80
N ASP A 155 -25.94 2.85 -1.39
CA ASP A 155 -26.35 2.78 -2.80
C ASP A 155 -25.17 2.69 -3.78
N GLY A 156 -23.96 3.09 -3.36
CA GLY A 156 -22.74 2.95 -4.14
C GLY A 156 -22.11 1.56 -4.12
N TRP A 157 -22.58 0.64 -3.28
CA TRP A 157 -21.95 -0.67 -3.03
C TRP A 157 -21.74 -1.47 -4.31
N ASP A 158 -22.82 -1.79 -5.05
CA ASP A 158 -22.75 -2.67 -6.21
C ASP A 158 -21.85 -2.11 -7.32
N LYS A 159 -21.90 -0.78 -7.51
CA LYS A 159 -21.07 -0.08 -8.50
C LYS A 159 -19.58 -0.18 -8.15
N VAL A 160 -19.24 0.00 -6.87
CA VAL A 160 -17.83 -0.10 -6.45
C VAL A 160 -17.36 -1.55 -6.46
N ALA A 161 -18.16 -2.48 -5.94
CA ALA A 161 -17.84 -3.91 -5.93
C ALA A 161 -17.57 -4.43 -7.35
N SER A 162 -18.47 -4.17 -8.29
CA SER A 162 -18.28 -4.56 -9.70
C SER A 162 -17.02 -3.94 -10.31
N THR A 163 -16.80 -2.65 -10.12
CA THR A 163 -15.60 -1.97 -10.66
C THR A 163 -14.31 -2.53 -10.08
N LEU A 164 -14.26 -2.80 -8.77
CA LEU A 164 -13.08 -3.40 -8.14
C LEU A 164 -12.90 -4.84 -8.60
N THR A 165 -13.97 -5.61 -8.79
CA THR A 165 -13.89 -6.96 -9.34
C THR A 165 -13.37 -6.98 -10.77
N ASP A 166 -13.82 -6.05 -11.63
CA ASP A 166 -13.32 -5.94 -13.00
C ASP A 166 -11.83 -5.56 -13.04
N LEU A 167 -11.38 -4.79 -12.06
CA LEU A 167 -10.01 -4.26 -11.99
C LEU A 167 -9.00 -5.19 -11.32
N LEU A 168 -9.41 -5.83 -10.22
CA LEU A 168 -8.57 -6.63 -9.33
C LEU A 168 -8.81 -8.14 -9.49
N GLY A 169 -9.89 -8.53 -10.17
CA GLY A 169 -10.34 -9.91 -10.25
C GLY A 169 -11.38 -10.25 -9.17
N GLN A 170 -11.72 -11.54 -9.07
CA GLN A 170 -12.65 -12.01 -8.04
C GLN A 170 -12.05 -11.79 -6.65
N PRO A 171 -12.86 -11.40 -5.64
CA PRO A 171 -12.38 -11.26 -4.27
C PRO A 171 -11.90 -12.61 -3.73
N ASP A 172 -10.78 -12.60 -3.00
CA ASP A 172 -10.17 -13.79 -2.38
C ASP A 172 -11.05 -14.38 -1.28
N ALA A 173 -11.79 -13.52 -0.60
CA ALA A 173 -12.74 -13.89 0.43
C ALA A 173 -13.88 -12.86 0.52
N GLY A 174 -15.06 -13.31 0.94
CA GLY A 174 -16.17 -12.40 1.16
C GLY A 174 -17.55 -13.03 1.11
N GLY A 175 -18.56 -12.16 1.25
CA GLY A 175 -19.99 -12.41 1.14
C GLY A 175 -20.72 -11.07 1.02
N ASP A 176 -22.02 -11.06 1.31
CA ASP A 176 -22.89 -9.90 1.04
C ASP A 176 -22.49 -8.60 1.77
N SER A 177 -21.68 -8.68 2.82
CA SER A 177 -21.31 -7.55 3.68
C SER A 177 -19.82 -7.29 3.78
N LEU A 178 -18.98 -8.09 3.13
CA LEU A 178 -17.52 -7.99 3.18
C LEU A 178 -16.91 -8.58 1.92
N LEU A 179 -16.04 -7.84 1.25
CA LEU A 179 -15.25 -8.29 0.11
C LEU A 179 -13.77 -7.96 0.38
N ILE A 180 -12.88 -8.87 0.03
CA ILE A 180 -11.45 -8.78 0.26
C ILE A 180 -10.70 -9.10 -1.03
N TRP A 181 -9.80 -8.21 -1.42
CA TRP A 181 -8.77 -8.46 -2.43
C TRP A 181 -7.41 -8.26 -1.76
N GLU A 182 -6.55 -9.26 -1.78
CA GLU A 182 -5.26 -9.25 -1.09
C GLU A 182 -4.16 -9.84 -1.98
N ASP A 183 -3.01 -9.15 -2.00
CA ASP A 183 -1.78 -9.69 -2.57
C ASP A 183 -0.63 -9.64 -1.54
N GLU A 184 0.60 -9.93 -1.96
CA GLU A 184 1.75 -9.95 -1.03
C GLU A 184 2.07 -8.58 -0.40
N GLN A 185 1.68 -7.49 -1.05
CA GLN A 185 2.06 -6.12 -0.71
C GLN A 185 0.89 -5.30 -0.18
N HIS A 186 -0.34 -5.63 -0.55
CA HIS A 186 -1.47 -4.77 -0.29
C HIS A 186 -2.78 -5.53 -0.06
N GLU A 187 -3.76 -4.78 0.46
CA GLU A 187 -5.08 -5.28 0.83
C GLU A 187 -6.12 -4.21 0.51
N THR A 188 -7.14 -4.57 -0.28
CA THR A 188 -8.35 -3.80 -0.49
C THR A 188 -9.52 -4.52 0.19
N LEU A 189 -10.16 -3.84 1.14
CA LEU A 189 -11.31 -4.32 1.88
C LEU A 189 -12.51 -3.45 1.57
N MET A 190 -13.66 -4.06 1.34
CA MET A 190 -14.94 -3.38 1.21
C MET A 190 -15.94 -4.00 2.18
N PHE A 191 -16.55 -3.22 3.07
CA PHE A 191 -17.40 -3.76 4.13
C PHE A 191 -18.57 -2.87 4.51
N LEU A 192 -19.68 -3.48 4.92
CA LEU A 192 -20.81 -2.82 5.55
C LEU A 192 -20.56 -2.72 7.06
N ASP A 193 -20.77 -1.54 7.63
CA ASP A 193 -20.71 -1.34 9.07
C ASP A 193 -22.08 -1.59 9.72
N PRO A 194 -22.21 -2.57 10.63
CA PRO A 194 -23.47 -2.77 11.36
C PRO A 194 -23.95 -1.57 12.16
N LYS A 195 -23.05 -0.67 12.58
CA LYS A 195 -23.39 0.56 13.33
C LYS A 195 -23.84 1.71 12.41
N SER A 196 -23.53 1.62 11.13
CA SER A 196 -23.83 2.62 10.11
C SER A 196 -24.45 1.90 8.90
N PRO A 197 -25.69 1.36 9.05
CA PRO A 197 -26.26 0.42 8.07
C PRO A 197 -26.53 1.02 6.69
N ASP A 198 -26.56 2.36 6.61
CA ASP A 198 -26.74 3.15 5.40
C ASP A 198 -25.40 3.53 4.75
N GLU A 199 -24.28 3.13 5.35
CA GLU A 199 -22.94 3.39 4.84
C GLU A 199 -22.17 2.09 4.60
N PHE A 200 -21.19 2.20 3.70
CA PHE A 200 -20.15 1.20 3.54
C PHE A 200 -18.79 1.88 3.47
N ALA A 201 -17.75 1.10 3.74
CA ALA A 201 -16.38 1.56 3.65
C ALA A 201 -15.60 0.74 2.63
N VAL A 202 -14.71 1.42 1.91
CA VAL A 202 -13.65 0.80 1.11
C VAL A 202 -12.32 1.27 1.66
N ALA A 203 -11.47 0.33 2.05
CA ALA A 203 -10.17 0.58 2.62
C ALA A 203 -9.09 -0.09 1.78
N VAL A 204 -8.09 0.69 1.34
CA VAL A 204 -6.93 0.19 0.58
C VAL A 204 -5.69 0.42 1.41
N ALA A 205 -4.88 -0.62 1.63
CA ALA A 205 -3.77 -0.61 2.58
C ALA A 205 -2.48 -1.24 2.04
N ASP A 206 -1.33 -0.73 2.48
CA ASP A 206 -0.02 -1.38 2.31
C ASP A 206 0.23 -2.32 3.49
N LEU A 207 0.29 -3.62 3.22
CA LEU A 207 0.46 -4.67 4.22
C LEU A 207 1.82 -4.59 4.92
N ARG A 208 2.87 -4.11 4.26
CA ARG A 208 4.21 -3.97 4.84
C ARG A 208 4.23 -2.86 5.88
N LEU A 209 3.61 -1.72 5.58
CA LEU A 209 3.46 -0.62 6.53
C LEU A 209 2.53 -1.00 7.68
N ARG A 210 1.46 -1.77 7.42
CA ARG A 210 0.59 -2.30 8.47
C ARG A 210 1.34 -3.27 9.40
N LYS A 211 2.26 -4.09 8.89
CA LYS A 211 3.11 -4.97 9.72
C LYS A 211 3.97 -4.18 10.71
N LEU A 212 4.36 -2.93 10.40
CA LEU A 212 5.10 -2.05 11.34
C LEU A 212 4.30 -1.67 12.59
N LEU A 213 2.97 -1.76 12.55
CA LEU A 213 2.10 -1.54 13.71
C LEU A 213 2.10 -2.74 14.66
N LYS A 214 2.40 -3.94 14.13
CA LYS A 214 2.41 -5.20 14.89
C LYS A 214 3.80 -5.52 15.45
N SER A 215 4.87 -5.03 14.81
CA SER A 215 6.23 -5.23 15.32
C SER A 215 6.47 -4.38 16.58
N PRO A 216 6.95 -4.98 17.68
CA PRO A 216 7.48 -4.23 18.80
C PRO A 216 8.60 -3.37 18.25
N GLY A 217 8.50 -2.05 18.38
CA GLY A 217 9.62 -1.19 18.08
C GLY A 217 10.79 -1.65 18.93
N LEU A 218 11.90 -2.04 18.29
CA LEU A 218 13.18 -2.13 18.96
C LEU A 218 13.54 -0.71 19.40
N SER A 219 13.04 -0.34 20.57
CA SER A 219 13.52 0.79 21.35
C SER A 219 14.91 0.44 21.85
N ASN A 220 15.90 0.43 20.95
CA ASN A 220 17.29 0.55 21.35
C ASN A 220 17.54 2.02 21.69
N ARG A 221 17.03 2.42 22.86
CA ARG A 221 17.55 3.57 23.58
C ARG A 221 18.62 3.00 24.52
N SER A 222 19.84 2.93 24.01
CA SER A 222 21.03 2.81 24.86
C SER A 222 21.28 4.18 25.46
N ASP A 223 21.07 4.29 26.77
CA ASP A 223 21.64 5.36 27.61
C ASP A 223 23.18 5.29 27.58
#